data_AF-A0A6C7CVT7-F1
#
_entry.id   AF-A0A6C7CVT7-F1
#
_cell.length_a   1.000
_cell.length_b   1.000
_cell.length_c   1.000
_cell.angle_alpha   90.00
_cell.angle_beta   90.00
_cell.angle_gamma   90.00
#
_symmetry.space_group_name_H-M   'P 1'
#
loop_
_entity.id
_entity.type
_entity.pdbx_description
1 polymer ?
#
loop_
_entity_poly.entity_id
_entity_poly.type
_entity_poly.pdbx_seq_one_letter_code
_entity_poly.pdbx_strand_id
1 'polypeptide(L)'
;MNRIILMILLMFLVGKASADTTSSLMIQPKNGETLEDSKKHTMEYFGCIKGQAVKYAKTGESVDSISKASVVSCESYIPMIAESNIYYLNSSQDGKRQFTERLKSDGERLATKFAMDEKLKKN
;
A
#
# COMPACT_ATOMS: atom_id res chain seq x y z
N MET A 1 16.73 -55.39 28.89
CA MET A 1 17.00 -54.08 29.55
C MET A 1 17.25 -52.91 28.59
N ASN A 2 17.23 -53.10 27.26
CA ASN A 2 17.62 -52.05 26.29
C ASN A 2 16.45 -51.24 25.68
N ARG A 3 15.21 -51.70 25.79
CA ARG A 3 14.04 -51.02 25.18
C ARG A 3 13.42 -49.94 26.06
N ILE A 4 13.54 -50.06 27.38
CA ILE A 4 12.94 -49.13 28.35
C ILE A 4 13.74 -47.81 28.37
N ILE A 5 15.06 -47.89 28.26
CA ILE A 5 15.95 -46.71 28.22
C ILE A 5 15.70 -45.86 26.97
N LEU A 6 15.43 -46.51 25.82
CA LEU A 6 15.15 -45.83 24.56
C LEU A 6 13.84 -45.02 24.58
N MET A 7 12.81 -45.55 25.26
CA MET A 7 11.52 -44.87 25.42
C MET A 7 11.61 -43.65 26.35
N ILE A 8 12.44 -43.71 27.38
CA ILE A 8 12.66 -42.57 28.29
C ILE A 8 13.41 -41.43 27.56
N LEU A 9 14.41 -41.75 26.75
CA LEU A 9 15.14 -40.78 25.91
C LEU A 9 14.22 -40.06 24.90
N LEU A 10 13.27 -40.78 24.30
CA LEU A 10 12.29 -40.19 23.38
C LEU A 10 11.31 -39.25 24.08
N MET A 11 10.91 -39.53 25.32
CA MET A 11 10.05 -38.61 26.09
C MET A 11 10.77 -37.32 26.50
N PHE A 12 12.09 -37.36 26.73
CA PHE A 12 12.89 -36.16 27.02
C PHE A 12 13.13 -35.25 25.80
N LEU A 13 12.99 -35.78 24.57
CA LEU A 13 13.06 -34.99 23.33
C LEU A 13 11.72 -34.30 22.98
N VAL A 14 10.62 -34.66 23.64
CA VAL A 14 9.37 -33.88 23.64
C VAL A 14 9.43 -32.82 24.76
N GLY A 15 10.63 -32.26 24.97
CA GLY A 15 10.84 -31.08 25.79
C GLY A 15 10.25 -29.88 25.05
N LYS A 16 9.07 -29.45 25.51
CA LYS A 16 8.43 -28.15 25.29
C LYS A 16 9.13 -27.28 24.23
N ALA A 17 8.71 -27.44 22.98
CA ALA A 17 8.74 -26.31 22.07
C ALA A 17 7.75 -25.28 22.64
N SER A 18 8.21 -24.47 23.57
CA SER A 18 7.61 -23.18 23.84
C SER A 18 7.70 -22.46 22.49
N ALA A 19 6.61 -22.44 21.73
CA ALA A 19 6.49 -21.44 20.70
C ALA A 19 6.62 -20.12 21.45
N ASP A 20 7.77 -19.46 21.31
CA ASP A 20 7.94 -18.09 21.76
C ASP A 20 6.83 -17.32 21.06
N THR A 21 5.75 -17.04 21.80
CA THR A 21 4.76 -16.04 21.43
C THR A 21 5.36 -14.67 21.67
N THR A 22 6.58 -14.43 21.17
CA THR A 22 6.91 -13.13 20.62
C THR A 22 6.05 -12.96 19.38
N SER A 23 4.75 -12.77 19.58
CA SER A 23 3.89 -12.10 18.62
C SER A 23 4.65 -10.85 18.26
N SER A 24 5.20 -10.80 17.05
CA SER A 24 5.81 -9.58 16.52
C SER A 24 4.77 -8.49 16.73
N LEU A 25 5.06 -7.54 17.61
CA LEU A 25 4.10 -6.55 18.06
C LEU A 25 3.55 -5.84 16.82
N MET A 26 2.31 -6.12 16.43
CA MET A 26 1.75 -5.56 15.21
C MET A 26 1.69 -4.04 15.34
N ILE A 27 2.36 -3.34 14.43
CA ILE A 27 2.32 -1.88 14.36
C ILE A 27 0.90 -1.48 13.99
N GLN A 28 0.26 -0.69 14.85
CA GLN A 28 -1.07 -0.14 14.61
C GLN A 28 -0.97 1.24 13.95
N PRO A 29 -1.96 1.62 13.13
CA PRO A 29 -2.12 3.01 12.70
C PRO A 29 -2.17 3.98 13.88
N LYS A 30 -1.67 5.19 13.67
CA LYS A 30 -1.72 6.25 14.70
C LYS A 30 -3.13 6.80 14.83
N ASN A 31 -3.41 7.48 15.95
CA ASN A 31 -4.64 8.24 16.18
C ASN A 31 -5.96 7.43 16.09
N GLY A 32 -5.89 6.10 16.15
CA GLY A 32 -7.07 5.24 16.02
C GLY A 32 -7.59 5.09 14.59
N GLU A 33 -6.80 5.47 13.59
CA GLU A 33 -7.16 5.27 12.18
C GLU A 33 -7.30 3.78 11.85
N THR A 34 -8.14 3.50 10.86
CA THR A 34 -8.50 2.15 10.44
C THR A 34 -8.16 1.93 8.97
N LEU A 35 -8.29 0.68 8.53
CA LEU A 35 -8.24 0.36 7.10
C LEU A 35 -9.28 1.16 6.28
N GLU A 36 -10.37 1.59 6.92
CA GLU A 36 -11.44 2.29 6.22
C GLU A 36 -11.07 3.77 6.00
N ASP A 37 -10.27 4.35 6.89
CA ASP A 37 -9.64 5.65 6.68
C ASP A 37 -8.59 5.56 5.55
N SER A 38 -7.81 4.47 5.50
CA SER A 38 -6.89 4.22 4.37
C SER A 38 -7.61 4.16 3.03
N LYS A 39 -8.77 3.48 2.99
CA LYS A 39 -9.63 3.45 1.80
C LYS A 39 -10.17 4.84 1.46
N LYS A 40 -10.60 5.62 2.46
CA LYS A 40 -11.06 7.00 2.26
C LYS A 40 -9.96 7.86 1.64
N HIS A 41 -8.75 7.86 2.20
CA HIS A 41 -7.62 8.60 1.65
C HIS A 41 -7.23 8.13 0.24
N THR A 42 -7.41 6.84 -0.05
CA THR A 42 -7.19 6.29 -1.40
C THR A 42 -8.20 6.86 -2.40
N MET A 43 -9.48 6.99 -2.01
CA MET A 43 -10.49 7.64 -2.84
C MET A 43 -10.21 9.13 -3.03
N GLU A 44 -9.77 9.82 -1.99
CA GLU A 44 -9.38 11.24 -2.05
C GLU A 44 -8.18 11.44 -2.99
N TYR A 45 -7.18 10.57 -2.91
CA TYR A 45 -6.03 10.53 -3.83
C TYR A 45 -6.49 10.40 -5.28
N PHE A 46 -7.28 9.38 -5.62
CA PHE A 46 -7.74 9.18 -7.00
C PHE A 46 -8.70 10.28 -7.47
N GLY A 47 -9.47 10.88 -6.56
CA GLY A 47 -10.26 12.09 -6.82
C GLY A 47 -9.39 13.29 -7.19
N CYS A 48 -8.31 13.52 -6.43
CA CYS A 48 -7.31 14.54 -6.73
C CYS A 48 -6.66 14.29 -8.09
N ILE A 49 -6.22 13.05 -8.37
CA ILE A 49 -5.62 12.65 -9.66
C ILE A 49 -6.53 13.01 -10.83
N LYS A 50 -7.81 12.62 -10.76
CA LYS A 50 -8.80 12.94 -11.78
C LYS A 50 -8.91 14.46 -11.97
N GLY A 51 -9.01 15.22 -10.87
CA GLY A 51 -9.11 16.68 -10.92
C GLY A 51 -7.91 17.33 -11.60
N GLN A 52 -6.70 16.90 -11.27
CA GLN A 52 -5.46 17.40 -11.88
C GLN A 52 -5.35 17.01 -13.35
N ALA A 53 -5.68 15.76 -13.71
CA ALA A 53 -5.64 15.30 -15.09
C ALA A 53 -6.58 16.12 -15.99
N VAL A 54 -7.82 16.37 -15.54
CA VAL A 54 -8.78 17.22 -16.27
C VAL A 54 -8.31 18.67 -16.35
N LYS A 55 -7.71 19.20 -15.27
CA LYS A 55 -7.17 20.56 -15.25
C LYS A 55 -6.01 20.71 -16.26
N TYR A 56 -5.02 19.83 -16.19
CA TYR A 56 -3.84 19.88 -17.06
C TYR A 56 -4.14 19.46 -18.50
N ALA A 57 -5.18 18.65 -18.77
CA ALA A 57 -5.62 18.35 -20.14
C ALA A 57 -6.05 19.60 -20.93
N LYS A 58 -6.42 20.69 -20.24
CA LYS A 58 -6.73 21.98 -20.87
C LYS A 58 -5.49 22.74 -21.33
N THR A 59 -4.29 22.28 -20.96
CA THR A 59 -3.02 22.82 -21.41
C THR A 59 -2.56 22.14 -22.70
N GLY A 60 -1.51 22.68 -23.33
CA GLY A 60 -0.85 22.09 -24.50
C GLY A 60 0.04 20.87 -24.19
N GLU A 61 0.15 20.47 -22.92
CA GLU A 61 1.04 19.40 -22.47
C GLU A 61 0.67 18.02 -23.04
N SER A 62 1.67 17.13 -23.12
CA SER A 62 1.48 15.74 -23.51
C SER A 62 0.73 14.95 -22.44
N VAL A 63 0.05 13.87 -22.83
CA VAL A 63 -0.66 12.99 -21.89
C VAL A 63 0.29 12.39 -20.84
N ASP A 64 1.51 12.00 -21.24
CA ASP A 64 2.55 11.50 -20.33
C ASP A 64 2.97 12.54 -19.28
N SER A 65 3.20 13.80 -19.73
CA SER A 65 3.52 14.92 -18.84
C SER A 65 2.39 15.19 -17.83
N ILE A 66 1.14 15.22 -18.32
CA ILE A 66 -0.06 15.40 -17.48
C ILE A 66 -0.18 14.28 -16.44
N SER A 67 0.05 13.03 -16.85
CA SER A 67 -0.05 11.86 -16.00
C SER A 67 0.89 11.96 -14.79
N LYS A 68 2.19 12.19 -15.04
CA LYS A 68 3.21 12.33 -14.01
C LYS A 68 2.96 13.55 -13.11
N ALA A 69 2.62 14.69 -13.72
CA ALA A 69 2.31 15.91 -12.97
C ALA A 69 1.10 15.74 -12.05
N SER A 70 0.08 14.98 -12.48
CA SER A 70 -1.10 14.68 -11.66
C SER A 70 -0.73 13.87 -10.42
N VAL A 71 0.11 12.85 -10.56
CA VAL A 71 0.61 12.07 -9.42
C VAL A 71 1.38 12.94 -8.44
N VAL A 72 2.38 13.69 -8.92
CA VAL A 72 3.19 14.61 -8.09
C VAL A 72 2.31 15.58 -7.31
N SER A 73 1.29 16.15 -7.96
CA SER A 73 0.37 17.11 -7.32
C SER A 73 -0.48 16.51 -6.19
N CYS A 74 -0.63 15.19 -6.15
CA CYS A 74 -1.47 14.46 -5.20
C CYS A 74 -0.65 13.54 -4.26
N GLU A 75 0.69 13.60 -4.30
CA GLU A 75 1.56 12.72 -3.51
C GLU A 75 1.37 12.85 -1.99
N SER A 76 0.86 13.99 -1.51
CA SER A 76 0.60 14.22 -0.08
C SER A 76 -0.40 13.23 0.52
N TYR A 77 -1.24 12.60 -0.30
CA TYR A 77 -2.16 11.56 0.18
C TYR A 77 -1.47 10.20 0.40
N ILE A 78 -0.36 9.92 -0.26
CA ILE A 78 0.31 8.61 -0.18
C ILE A 78 0.74 8.28 1.27
N PRO A 79 1.39 9.19 2.02
CA PRO A 79 1.67 8.96 3.45
C PRO A 79 0.41 8.72 4.27
N MET A 80 -0.67 9.47 4.04
CA MET A 80 -1.94 9.30 4.78
C MET A 80 -2.54 7.90 4.54
N ILE A 81 -2.54 7.45 3.28
CA ILE A 81 -2.99 6.10 2.92
C ILE A 81 -2.12 5.03 3.60
N ALA A 82 -0.80 5.24 3.61
CA ALA A 82 0.17 4.29 4.12
C ALA A 82 0.13 4.17 5.66
N GLU A 83 0.06 5.30 6.36
CA GLU A 83 0.06 5.38 7.83
C GLU A 83 -1.23 4.85 8.45
N SER A 84 -2.36 4.93 7.73
CA SER A 84 -3.65 4.34 8.12
C SER A 84 -3.79 2.85 7.76
N ASN A 85 -2.85 2.28 7.00
CA ASN A 85 -2.96 0.91 6.49
C ASN A 85 -2.14 -0.09 7.31
N ILE A 86 -2.83 -0.93 8.10
CA ILE A 86 -2.17 -1.94 8.94
C ILE A 86 -1.28 -2.91 8.14
N TYR A 87 -1.66 -3.25 6.90
CA TYR A 87 -0.84 -4.12 6.05
C TYR A 87 0.43 -3.44 5.57
N TYR A 88 0.36 -2.15 5.21
CA TYR A 88 1.54 -1.37 4.87
C TYR A 88 2.50 -1.30 6.06
N LEU A 89 2.00 -0.94 7.23
CA LEU A 89 2.82 -0.75 8.44
C LEU A 89 3.63 -1.99 8.80
N ASN A 90 3.00 -3.16 8.68
CA ASN A 90 3.57 -4.47 9.03
C ASN A 90 4.22 -5.20 7.85
N SER A 91 4.34 -4.56 6.68
CA SER A 91 5.05 -5.12 5.53
C SER A 91 6.57 -4.92 5.63
N SER A 92 7.32 -5.75 4.89
CA SER A 92 8.77 -5.57 4.71
C SER A 92 9.07 -4.25 3.99
N GLN A 93 10.33 -3.80 4.00
CA GLN A 93 10.73 -2.61 3.24
C GLN A 93 10.39 -2.72 1.75
N ASP A 94 10.59 -3.89 1.14
CA ASP A 94 10.16 -4.13 -0.24
C ASP A 94 8.64 -4.09 -0.41
N GLY A 95 7.88 -4.60 0.57
CA GLY A 95 6.42 -4.50 0.57
C GLY A 95 5.95 -3.04 0.61
N LYS A 96 6.56 -2.21 1.46
CA LYS A 96 6.29 -0.77 1.54
C LYS A 96 6.60 -0.06 0.23
N ARG A 97 7.74 -0.37 -0.39
CA ARG A 97 8.13 0.18 -1.69
C ARG A 97 7.13 -0.20 -2.78
N GLN A 98 6.80 -1.49 -2.90
CA GLN A 98 5.84 -1.98 -3.89
C GLN A 98 4.45 -1.38 -3.69
N PHE A 99 4.02 -1.18 -2.45
CA PHE A 99 2.75 -0.53 -2.14
C PHE A 99 2.70 0.89 -2.71
N THR A 100 3.72 1.71 -2.44
CA THR A 100 3.81 3.08 -2.94
C THR A 100 3.97 3.12 -4.46
N GLU A 101 4.81 2.27 -5.05
CA GLU A 101 4.98 2.19 -6.51
C GLU A 101 3.67 1.83 -7.21
N ARG A 102 2.89 0.88 -6.66
CA ARG A 102 1.57 0.52 -7.21
C ARG A 102 0.58 1.67 -7.14
N LEU A 103 0.48 2.38 -6.00
CA LEU A 103 -0.40 3.55 -5.88
C LEU A 103 -0.05 4.65 -6.90
N LYS A 104 1.24 4.89 -7.12
CA LYS A 104 1.70 5.85 -8.14
C LYS A 104 1.33 5.39 -9.54
N SER A 105 1.65 4.14 -9.89
CA SER A 105 1.35 3.56 -11.21
C SER A 105 -0.14 3.53 -11.53
N ASP A 106 -0.98 3.17 -10.55
CA ASP A 106 -2.44 3.21 -10.70
C ASP A 106 -2.94 4.65 -10.87
N GLY A 107 -2.33 5.61 -10.17
CA GLY A 107 -2.58 7.04 -10.34
C GLY A 107 -2.24 7.54 -11.75
N GLU A 108 -1.05 7.19 -12.27
CA GLU A 108 -0.63 7.54 -13.63
C GLU A 108 -1.58 6.96 -14.69
N ARG A 109 -1.98 5.69 -14.53
CA ARG A 109 -2.94 5.06 -15.45
C ARG A 109 -4.29 5.77 -15.44
N LEU A 110 -4.78 6.14 -14.25
CA LEU A 110 -6.03 6.89 -14.11
C LEU A 110 -5.93 8.28 -14.74
N ALA A 111 -4.83 9.00 -14.47
CA ALA A 111 -4.58 10.33 -15.01
C ALA A 111 -4.50 10.31 -16.55
N THR A 112 -3.77 9.33 -17.10
CA THR A 112 -3.67 9.10 -18.56
C THR A 112 -5.04 8.96 -19.18
N LYS A 113 -5.89 8.10 -18.61
CA LYS A 113 -7.26 7.89 -19.11
C LYS A 113 -8.05 9.20 -19.14
N PHE A 114 -8.12 9.92 -18.02
CA PHE A 114 -8.90 11.15 -17.96
C PHE A 114 -8.33 12.27 -18.83
N ALA A 115 -7.00 12.36 -18.96
CA ALA A 115 -6.36 13.34 -19.84
C ALA A 115 -6.67 13.07 -21.32
N MET A 116 -6.66 11.80 -21.74
CA MET A 116 -7.07 11.40 -23.10
C MET A 116 -8.55 11.69 -23.34
N ASP A 117 -9.42 11.25 -22.43
CA ASP A 117 -10.87 11.48 -22.52
C ASP A 117 -11.19 12.98 -22.67
N GLU A 118 -10.50 13.84 -21.91
CA GLU A 118 -10.76 15.29 -21.93
C GLU A 118 -10.20 15.97 -23.18
N LYS A 119 -9.06 15.51 -23.72
CA LYS A 119 -8.53 16.01 -25.00
C LYS A 119 -9.43 15.60 -26.17
N LEU A 120 -9.97 14.39 -26.16
CA LEU A 120 -10.86 13.90 -27.22
C LEU A 120 -12.19 14.65 -27.30
N LYS A 121 -12.73 15.16 -26.17
CA LYS A 121 -13.94 16.00 -26.18
C LYS A 121 -13.75 17.38 -26.79
N LYS A 122 -12.50 17.85 -26.85
CA LYS A 122 -12.16 19.18 -27.38
C LYS A 122 -11.81 19.17 -28.87
N ASN A 123 -11.71 17.98 -29.47
CA ASN A 123 -11.57 17.78 -30.90
C ASN A 123 -12.94 17.57 -31.54
#